data_AF-A0A3B4CZW5-F1
#
_entry.id   AF-A0A3B4CZW5-F1
#
_cell.length_a   1.000
_cell.length_b   1.000
_cell.length_c   1.000
_cell.angle_alpha   90.00
_cell.angle_beta   90.00
_cell.angle_gamma   90.00
#
_symmetry.space_group_name_H-M   'P 1'
#
loop_
_entity.id
_entity.type
_entity.pdbx_description
1 polymer ?
#
loop_
_entity_poly.entity_id
_entity_poly.type
_entity_poly.pdbx_seq_one_letter_code
_entity_poly.pdbx_strand_id
1 'polypeptide(L)'
;MFHLLTCFLTPFSHVSLQINTLYTTFTLSKDVALPGIYEFTALGLLDDQEIDYYNSQEQVKVPKQDWMKEKLQPDYWDKGTQSRKSKEQWFKVNVDILMQRMGHNQTG
;
A
#
# COMPACT_ATOMS: atom_id res chain seq x y z
N MET A 1 -62.08 -28.75 4.12
CA MET A 1 -61.49 -27.40 4.21
C MET A 1 -59.99 -27.60 4.40
N PHE A 2 -59.19 -27.33 3.37
CA PHE A 2 -57.77 -27.68 3.29
C PHE A 2 -56.91 -26.78 4.19
N HIS A 3 -56.03 -27.37 5.01
CA HIS A 3 -54.94 -26.63 5.67
C HIS A 3 -53.77 -26.48 4.70
N LEU A 4 -53.50 -25.26 4.25
CA LEU A 4 -52.25 -24.92 3.57
C LEU A 4 -51.14 -24.77 4.62
N LEU A 5 -50.15 -25.65 4.58
CA LEU A 5 -48.84 -25.40 5.21
C LEU A 5 -48.12 -24.32 4.37
N THR A 6 -47.97 -23.13 4.91
CA THR A 6 -47.03 -22.13 4.38
C THR A 6 -45.62 -22.49 4.86
N CYS A 7 -44.81 -23.10 3.98
CA CYS A 7 -43.37 -23.21 4.19
C CYS A 7 -42.75 -21.81 4.16
N PHE A 8 -42.31 -21.30 5.31
CA PHE A 8 -41.37 -20.19 5.34
C PHE A 8 -40.02 -20.73 4.86
N LEU A 9 -39.74 -20.54 3.57
CA LEU A 9 -38.38 -20.61 3.05
C LEU A 9 -37.60 -19.49 3.75
N THR A 10 -36.83 -19.83 4.79
CA THR A 10 -35.79 -18.92 5.28
C THR A 10 -34.88 -18.63 4.09
N PRO A 11 -34.77 -17.36 3.62
CA PRO A 11 -33.83 -17.05 2.56
C PRO A 11 -32.45 -17.46 3.08
N PHE A 12 -31.77 -18.30 2.30
CA PHE A 12 -30.39 -18.70 2.51
C PHE A 12 -29.60 -17.52 3.06
N SER A 13 -29.14 -17.59 4.29
CA SER A 13 -28.22 -16.61 4.86
C SER A 13 -27.01 -16.58 3.93
N HIS A 14 -26.87 -15.50 3.15
CA HIS A 14 -25.72 -15.35 2.26
C HIS A 14 -24.49 -15.24 3.16
N VAL A 15 -23.75 -16.33 3.34
CA VAL A 15 -22.45 -16.29 3.98
C VAL A 15 -21.54 -15.55 3.01
N SER A 16 -21.35 -14.25 3.24
CA SER A 16 -20.34 -13.48 2.55
C SER A 16 -18.98 -13.91 3.11
N LEU A 17 -18.17 -14.58 2.30
CA LEU A 17 -16.78 -14.81 2.64
C LEU A 17 -16.03 -13.48 2.46
N GLN A 18 -15.77 -12.78 3.56
CA GLN A 18 -14.96 -11.56 3.49
C GLN A 18 -13.48 -11.94 3.50
N ILE A 19 -12.80 -11.67 2.38
CA ILE A 19 -11.35 -11.81 2.26
C ILE A 19 -10.76 -10.41 2.41
N ASN A 20 -9.87 -10.23 3.39
CA ASN A 20 -9.14 -8.97 3.53
C ASN A 20 -7.80 -9.06 2.79
N THR A 21 -7.40 -7.98 2.11
CA THR A 21 -6.20 -7.91 1.28
C THR A 21 -5.26 -6.83 1.81
N LEU A 22 -4.00 -7.21 2.09
CA LEU A 22 -2.94 -6.29 2.47
C LEU A 22 -1.87 -6.26 1.38
N TYR A 23 -1.56 -5.10 0.84
CA TYR A 23 -0.49 -4.94 -0.14
C TYR A 23 0.23 -3.59 0.01
N THR A 24 1.39 -3.45 -0.64
CA THR A 24 2.14 -2.20 -0.67
C THR A 24 2.42 -1.82 -2.12
N THR A 25 2.05 -0.62 -2.51
CA THR A 25 2.39 -0.06 -3.82
C THR A 25 3.67 0.75 -3.69
N PHE A 26 4.53 0.67 -4.71
CA PHE A 26 5.75 1.43 -4.81
C PHE A 26 5.74 2.21 -6.12
N THR A 27 6.05 3.49 -6.05
CA THR A 27 6.20 4.34 -7.23
C THR A 27 7.61 4.91 -7.23
N LEU A 28 8.30 4.86 -8.37
CA LEU A 28 9.54 5.57 -8.63
C LEU A 28 9.36 6.36 -9.92
N SER A 29 9.70 7.64 -9.90
CA SER A 29 9.61 8.54 -11.04
C SER A 29 10.76 9.55 -10.99
N LYS A 30 11.03 10.24 -12.10
CA LYS A 30 11.96 11.38 -12.08
C LYS A 30 11.43 12.47 -11.15
N ASP A 31 12.33 13.23 -10.54
CA ASP A 31 11.92 14.44 -9.83
C ASP A 31 11.34 15.45 -10.83
N VAL A 32 10.10 15.88 -10.59
CA VAL A 32 9.37 16.85 -11.41
C VAL A 32 9.17 18.19 -10.69
N ALA A 33 9.67 18.33 -9.46
CA ALA A 33 9.54 19.53 -8.63
C ALA A 33 8.09 20.03 -8.47
N LEU A 34 7.11 19.12 -8.49
CA LEU A 34 5.70 19.44 -8.27
C LEU A 34 5.30 19.13 -6.83
N PRO A 35 4.55 20.04 -6.15
CA PRO A 35 4.08 19.78 -4.80
C PRO A 35 3.29 18.48 -4.69
N GLY A 36 3.62 17.66 -3.69
CA GLY A 36 2.94 16.38 -3.43
C GLY A 36 3.32 15.24 -4.37
N ILE A 37 4.23 15.46 -5.32
CA ILE A 37 4.82 14.41 -6.17
C ILE A 37 6.26 14.20 -5.73
N TYR A 38 6.54 13.02 -5.21
CA TYR A 38 7.87 12.64 -4.74
C TYR A 38 8.49 11.64 -5.70
N GLU A 39 9.80 11.70 -5.83
CA GLU A 39 10.59 10.78 -6.65
C GLU A 39 10.23 9.32 -6.32
N PHE A 40 10.18 8.97 -5.04
CA PHE A 40 9.74 7.66 -4.57
C PHE A 40 8.62 7.76 -3.54
N THR A 41 7.63 6.88 -3.65
CA THR A 41 6.57 6.71 -2.65
C THR A 41 6.29 5.24 -2.38
N ALA A 42 5.80 4.95 -1.17
CA ALA A 42 5.31 3.63 -0.81
C ALA A 42 4.06 3.73 0.07
N LEU A 43 2.96 3.13 -0.39
CA LEU A 43 1.67 3.16 0.29
C LEU A 43 1.29 1.75 0.75
N GLY A 44 1.07 1.57 2.05
CA GLY A 44 0.45 0.37 2.59
C GLY A 44 -1.08 0.46 2.45
N LEU A 45 -1.70 -0.57 1.90
CA LEU A 45 -3.15 -0.63 1.65
C LEU A 45 -3.74 -1.88 2.28
N LEU A 46 -4.76 -1.72 3.12
CA LEU A 46 -5.61 -2.78 3.65
C LEU A 46 -7.01 -2.58 3.09
N ASP A 47 -7.49 -3.53 2.28
CA ASP A 47 -8.80 -3.43 1.62
C ASP A 47 -8.98 -2.10 0.86
N ASP A 48 -7.95 -1.74 0.09
CA ASP A 48 -7.82 -0.49 -0.68
C ASP A 48 -7.82 0.80 0.17
N GLN A 49 -7.83 0.68 1.50
CA GLN A 49 -7.68 1.80 2.41
C GLN A 49 -6.21 2.01 2.79
N GLU A 50 -5.73 3.25 2.69
CA GLU A 50 -4.36 3.60 3.05
C GLU A 50 -4.15 3.48 4.57
N ILE A 51 -3.18 2.66 4.96
CA ILE A 51 -2.83 2.39 6.35
C ILE A 51 -1.49 3.00 6.77
N ASP A 52 -0.56 3.12 5.83
CA ASP A 52 0.69 3.84 6.03
C ASP A 52 1.24 4.47 4.74
N TYR A 53 2.12 5.45 4.90
CA TYR A 53 2.73 6.19 3.81
C TYR A 53 4.21 6.42 4.04
N TYR A 54 4.97 6.50 2.95
CA TYR A 54 6.37 6.90 2.93
C TYR A 54 6.65 7.64 1.61
N ASN A 55 7.54 8.64 1.66
CA ASN A 55 8.05 9.32 0.47
C ASN A 55 9.56 9.57 0.58
N SER A 56 10.20 9.92 -0.55
CA SER A 56 11.65 10.14 -0.63
C SER A 56 12.14 11.43 0.03
N GLN A 57 11.26 12.39 0.33
CA GLN A 57 11.67 13.66 0.94
C GLN A 57 11.67 13.57 2.47
N GLU A 58 10.57 13.16 3.10
CA GLU A 58 10.44 13.06 4.55
C GLU A 58 11.08 11.77 5.07
N GLN A 59 11.19 10.75 4.22
CA GLN A 59 11.89 9.50 4.47
C GLN A 59 11.53 8.81 5.79
N VAL A 60 10.25 8.91 6.18
CA VAL A 60 9.69 8.30 7.38
C VAL A 60 8.39 7.59 7.03
N LYS A 61 8.20 6.37 7.57
CA LYS A 61 6.95 5.64 7.41
C LYS A 61 5.95 6.14 8.45
N VAL A 62 4.87 6.77 8.00
CA VAL A 62 3.86 7.38 8.87
C VAL A 62 2.56 6.58 8.89
N PRO A 63 1.92 6.38 10.06
CA PRO A 63 0.57 5.83 10.11
C PRO A 63 -0.43 6.75 9.44
N LYS A 64 -1.46 6.17 8.81
CA LYS A 64 -2.62 6.88 8.25
C LYS A 64 -3.92 6.54 8.95
N GLN A 65 -3.90 5.57 9.85
CA GLN A 65 -5.05 5.14 10.65
C GLN A 65 -4.75 5.25 12.14
N ASP A 66 -5.68 5.81 12.91
CA ASP A 66 -5.51 6.03 14.35
C ASP A 66 -5.28 4.72 15.11
N TRP A 67 -6.01 3.66 14.74
CA TRP A 67 -5.87 2.35 15.38
C TRP A 67 -4.47 1.75 15.21
N MET A 68 -3.75 2.04 14.12
CA MET A 68 -2.38 1.59 13.96
C MET A 68 -1.44 2.33 14.89
N LYS A 69 -1.63 3.64 15.04
CA LYS A 69 -0.83 4.48 15.92
C LYS A 69 -0.99 4.06 17.39
N GLU A 70 -2.21 3.70 17.79
CA GLU A 70 -2.52 3.26 19.16
C GLU A 70 -2.02 1.84 19.47
N LYS A 71 -2.06 0.94 18.49
CA LYS A 71 -1.78 -0.49 18.71
C LYS A 71 -0.33 -0.90 18.44
N LEU A 72 0.40 -0.17 17.59
CA LEU A 72 1.73 -0.56 17.15
C LEU A 72 2.82 0.23 17.87
N GLN A 73 3.84 -0.49 18.34
CA GLN A 73 4.96 0.07 19.08
C GLN A 73 5.88 0.90 18.18
N PRO A 74 6.63 1.88 18.72
CA PRO A 74 7.55 2.73 17.95
C PRO A 74 8.51 1.94 17.05
N ASP A 75 9.06 0.83 17.55
CA ASP A 75 10.00 -0.04 16.80
C ASP A 75 9.41 -0.61 15.49
N TYR A 76 8.08 -0.82 15.42
CA TYR A 76 7.42 -1.23 14.18
C TYR A 76 7.58 -0.15 13.08
N TRP A 77 7.45 1.12 13.45
CA TRP A 77 7.57 2.26 12.54
C TRP A 77 9.02 2.50 12.14
N ASP A 78 9.97 2.34 13.05
CA ASP A 78 11.40 2.49 12.79
C ASP A 78 11.90 1.40 11.82
N LYS A 79 11.59 0.13 12.11
CA LYS A 79 11.91 -1.00 11.21
C LYS A 79 11.22 -0.84 9.86
N GLY A 80 9.95 -0.40 9.87
CA GLY A 80 9.21 -0.09 8.65
C GLY A 80 9.89 0.99 7.82
N THR A 81 10.34 2.07 8.45
CA THR A 81 11.08 3.17 7.80
C THR A 81 12.37 2.67 7.17
N GLN A 82 13.15 1.87 7.89
CA GLN A 82 14.39 1.30 7.36
C GLN A 82 14.14 0.37 6.16
N SER A 83 13.07 -0.44 6.23
CA SER A 83 12.63 -1.28 5.11
C SER A 83 12.26 -0.44 3.87
N ARG A 84 11.54 0.68 4.04
CA ARG A 84 11.17 1.59 2.94
C ARG A 84 12.39 2.28 2.32
N LYS A 85 13.34 2.75 3.14
CA LYS A 85 14.63 3.30 2.66
C LYS A 85 15.43 2.29 1.85
N SER A 86 15.49 1.05 2.32
CA SER A 86 16.19 -0.04 1.62
C SER A 86 15.55 -0.36 0.28
N LYS A 87 14.21 -0.31 0.21
CA LYS A 87 13.44 -0.53 -1.02
C LYS A 87 13.57 0.63 -2.00
N GLU A 88 13.58 1.88 -1.52
CA GLU A 88 13.85 3.06 -2.35
C GLU A 88 15.20 2.92 -3.07
N GLN A 89 16.27 2.64 -2.32
CA GLN A 89 17.61 2.46 -2.91
C GLN A 89 17.64 1.30 -3.90
N TRP A 90 16.96 0.19 -3.57
CA TRP A 90 16.86 -0.96 -4.47
C TRP A 90 16.20 -0.59 -5.80
N PHE A 91 15.08 0.17 -5.77
CA PHE A 91 14.41 0.61 -6.99
C PHE A 91 15.26 1.59 -7.80
N LYS A 92 15.89 2.59 -7.15
CA LYS A 92 16.77 3.56 -7.84
C LYS A 92 17.87 2.84 -8.63
N VAL A 93 18.59 1.94 -7.98
CA VAL A 93 19.66 1.15 -8.63
C VAL A 93 19.13 0.27 -9.78
N ASN A 94 18.03 -0.47 -9.54
CA ASN A 94 17.55 -1.42 -10.55
C ASN A 94 16.87 -0.74 -11.74
N VAL A 95 16.18 0.39 -11.52
CA VAL A 95 15.59 1.17 -12.61
C VAL A 95 16.68 1.84 -13.43
N ASP A 96 17.73 2.38 -12.81
CA ASP A 96 18.89 2.93 -13.55
C ASP A 96 19.57 1.85 -14.42
N ILE A 97 19.81 0.66 -13.87
CA ILE A 97 20.36 -0.48 -14.64
C ILE A 97 19.43 -0.87 -15.79
N LEU A 98 18.11 -0.90 -15.55
CA LEU A 98 17.12 -1.24 -16.58
C LEU A 98 17.10 -0.18 -17.69
N MET A 99 17.13 1.10 -17.35
CA MET A 99 17.18 2.22 -18.28
C MET A 99 18.41 2.12 -19.20
N GLN A 100 19.60 1.86 -18.62
CA GLN A 100 20.82 1.64 -19.40
C GLN A 100 20.70 0.46 -20.38
N ARG A 101 20.15 -0.67 -19.92
CA ARG A 101 19.95 -1.87 -20.76
C ARG A 101 18.98 -1.63 -21.91
N MET A 102 17.99 -0.77 -21.71
CA MET A 102 17.03 -0.38 -22.75
C MET A 102 17.54 0.75 -23.66
N GLY A 103 18.78 1.23 -23.46
CA GLY A 103 19.33 2.35 -24.23
C GLY A 103 18.74 3.72 -23.87
N HIS A 104 17.99 3.81 -22.78
CA HIS A 104 17.47 5.06 -22.22
C HIS A 104 18.44 5.61 -21.19
N ASN A 105 19.59 6.11 -21.63
CA ASN A 105 20.49 6.80 -20.71
C ASN A 105 19.88 8.13 -20.29
N GLN A 106 20.17 8.59 -19.08
CA GLN A 106 19.88 9.95 -18.65
C GLN A 106 20.69 10.91 -19.54
N THR A 107 20.12 11.31 -20.68
CA THR A 107 20.59 12.48 -21.42
C THR A 107 20.35 13.66 -20.51
N GLY A 108 21.43 14.20 -19.95
CA GLY A 108 21.42 15.42 -19.13
C GLY A 108 20.88 16.62 -19.87
#